data_AF-A0A6V7IA32-F1
#
_entry.id   AF-A0A6V7IA32-F1
#
_cell.length_a   1.000
_cell.length_b   1.000
_cell.length_c   1.000
_cell.angle_alpha   90.00
_cell.angle_beta   90.00
_cell.angle_gamma   90.00
#
_symmetry.space_group_name_H-M   'P 1'
#
loop_
_entity.id
_entity.type
_entity.pdbx_description
1 polymer ?
#
loop_
_entity_poly.entity_id
_entity_poly.type
_entity_poly.pdbx_seq_one_letter_code
_entity_poly.pdbx_strand_id
1 'polypeptide(L)' 'LDTAGQEEFSAMREQYMRSGEGFLLVFSVTDHSSFDEMMKFHKQILRVKDRDEFPMLMVGNKSDLDDQRT' A
#
# COMPACT_ATOMS: atom_id res chain seq x y z
N LEU A 1 19.61 -16.13 2.06
CA LEU A 1 18.45 -15.28 1.72
C LEU A 1 18.36 -14.27 2.84
N ASP A 2 18.82 -13.04 2.58
CA ASP A 2 18.96 -11.94 3.54
C ASP A 2 17.65 -11.63 4.26
N THR A 3 17.59 -11.85 5.58
CA THR A 3 16.44 -11.41 6.42
C THR A 3 16.61 -9.97 6.91
N ALA A 4 17.85 -9.49 7.05
CA ALA A 4 18.16 -8.15 7.55
C ALA A 4 17.52 -7.03 6.69
N GLY A 5 17.64 -7.12 5.36
CA GLY A 5 17.09 -6.10 4.46
C GLY A 5 15.55 -6.07 4.41
N GLN A 6 14.86 -7.17 4.67
CA GLN A 6 13.40 -7.20 4.70
C GLN A 6 12.84 -6.69 6.03
N GLU A 7 13.48 -7.04 7.14
CA GLU A 7 13.07 -6.57 8.47
C GLU A 7 13.33 -5.07 8.66
N GLU A 8 14.46 -4.55 8.19
CA GLU A 8 14.73 -3.11 8.17
C GLU A 8 13.70 -2.35 7.31
N PHE A 9 13.33 -2.90 6.15
CA PHE A 9 12.31 -2.31 5.29
C PHE A 9 10.93 -2.29 5.96
N SER A 10 10.60 -3.34 6.73
CA SER A 10 9.37 -3.39 7.51
C SER A 10 9.36 -2.37 8.65
N ALA A 11 10.46 -2.24 9.40
CA ALA A 11 10.58 -1.28 10.49
C ALA A 11 10.49 0.18 9.99
N MET A 12 11.17 0.50 8.89
CA MET A 12 11.07 1.82 8.26
C MET A 12 9.65 2.10 7.78
N ARG A 13 8.99 1.11 7.16
CA ARG A 13 7.61 1.24 6.69
C ARG A 13 6.65 1.56 7.83
N GLU A 14 6.74 0.88 8.96
CA GLU A 14 5.91 1.19 10.13
C GLU A 14 6.14 2.61 10.66
N GLN A 15 7.40 3.07 10.67
CA GLN A 15 7.71 4.45 11.07
C GLN A 15 7.06 5.47 10.13
N TYR A 16 7.13 5.26 8.81
CA TYR A 16 6.47 6.11 7.82
C TYR A 16 4.94 6.07 7.92
N MET A 17 4.36 4.91 8.20
CA MET A 17 2.93 4.79 8.48
C MET A 17 2.54 5.60 9.72
N ARG A 18 3.37 5.59 10.77
CA ARG A 18 3.11 6.34 12.00
C ARG A 18 3.22 7.86 11.79
N SER A 19 4.23 8.35 11.07
CA SER A 19 4.45 9.79 10.89
C SER A 19 3.68 10.43 9.73
N GLY A 20 3.33 9.68 8.68
CA GLY A 20 2.71 10.24 7.47
C GLY A 20 1.33 10.84 7.71
N GLU A 21 1.04 12.00 7.11
CA GLU A 21 -0.24 12.71 7.30
C GLU A 21 -1.30 12.32 6.26
N GLY A 22 -0.91 11.60 5.22
CA GLY A 22 -1.77 11.05 4.17
C GLY A 22 -1.01 10.05 3.31
N PHE A 23 -1.73 9.17 2.62
CA PHE A 23 -1.11 8.14 1.78
C PHE A 23 -1.77 8.05 0.39
N LEU A 24 -0.95 7.82 -0.63
CA LEU A 24 -1.39 7.35 -1.93
C LEU A 24 -1.22 5.83 -2.00
N LEU A 25 -2.32 5.12 -2.20
CA LEU A 25 -2.37 3.68 -2.31
C LEU A 25 -2.46 3.29 -3.78
N VAL A 26 -1.35 2.85 -4.35
CA VAL A 26 -1.25 2.61 -5.80
C VAL A 26 -1.29 1.12 -6.08
N PHE A 27 -2.13 0.70 -7.02
CA PHE A 27 -2.17 -0.66 -7.55
C PHE A 27 -2.10 -0.64 -9.09
N SER A 28 -1.77 -1.76 -9.73
CA SER A 28 -1.76 -1.88 -11.19
C SER A 28 -3.12 -2.36 -11.67
N VAL A 29 -3.74 -1.67 -12.63
CA VAL A 29 -5.07 -2.06 -13.12
C VAL A 29 -5.09 -3.44 -13.78
N THR A 30 -3.94 -3.89 -14.30
CA THR A 30 -3.74 -5.20 -14.93
C THR A 30 -3.35 -6.32 -13.97
N ASP A 31 -3.30 -6.07 -12.66
CA ASP A 31 -2.84 -7.05 -11.68
C ASP A 31 -3.70 -7.00 -10.41
N HIS A 32 -4.67 -7.91 -10.31
CA HIS A 32 -5.55 -8.03 -9.16
C HIS A 32 -4.78 -8.32 -7.86
N SER A 33 -3.67 -9.04 -7.91
CA SER A 33 -2.88 -9.35 -6.71
C SER A 33 -2.29 -8.08 -6.09
N SER A 34 -1.93 -7.10 -6.92
CA SER A 34 -1.47 -5.79 -6.47
C SER A 34 -2.58 -5.00 -5.76
N PHE A 35 -3.83 -5.17 -6.17
CA PHE A 35 -4.98 -4.58 -5.47
C PHE A 35 -5.19 -5.23 -4.10
N ASP A 36 -5.12 -6.56 -4.02
CA ASP A 36 -5.23 -7.28 -2.76
C ASP A 36 -4.12 -6.91 -1.77
N GLU A 37 -2.89 -6.72 -2.25
CA GLU A 37 -1.79 -6.25 -1.44
C GLU A 37 -1.99 -4.79 -0.97
N MET A 38 -2.44 -3.91 -1.87
CA MET A 38 -2.80 -2.53 -1.53
C MET A 38 -3.88 -2.49 -0.43
N MET A 39 -4.87 -3.39 -0.46
CA MET A 39 -5.89 -3.50 0.60
C MET A 39 -5.31 -3.95 1.94
N LYS A 40 -4.25 -4.77 1.95
CA LYS A 40 -3.51 -5.09 3.18
C LYS A 40 -2.82 -3.86 3.75
N PHE A 41 -2.20 -3.04 2.91
CA PHE A 41 -1.59 -1.77 3.35
C PHE A 41 -2.60 -0.78 3.90
N HIS A 42 -3.77 -0.65 3.26
CA HIS A 42 -4.86 0.16 3.78
C HIS A 42 -5.22 -0.22 5.24
N LYS A 43 -5.44 -1.52 5.49
CA LYS A 43 -5.75 -2.03 6.85
C LYS A 43 -4.60 -1.82 7.84
N GLN A 44 -3.35 -2.00 7.39
CA GLN A 44 -2.18 -1.77 8.23
C GLN A 44 -2.05 -0.29 8.64
N ILE A 45 -2.24 0.64 7.70
CA ILE A 45 -2.19 2.09 7.98
C ILE A 45 -3.25 2.46 9.01
N LEU A 46 -4.51 2.04 8.82
CA LEU A 46 -5.58 2.32 9.78
C LEU A 46 -5.25 1.76 11.17
N ARG A 47 -4.72 0.55 11.25
CA ARG A 47 -4.28 -0.06 12.52
C ARG A 47 -3.13 0.71 13.17
N VAL A 48 -2.14 1.17 12.41
CA VAL A 48 -1.00 1.96 12.93
C VAL A 48 -1.45 3.36 13.38
N LYS A 49 -2.43 3.95 12.68
CA LYS A 49 -3.03 5.24 13.01
C LYS A 49 -4.04 5.19 14.15
N ASP A 50 -4.53 4.00 14.48
CA ASP A 50 -5.57 3.77 15.48
C ASP A 50 -6.85 4.58 15.15
N ARG A 51 -7.31 4.47 13.90
CA ARG A 51 -8.50 5.18 13.37
C ARG A 51 -9.25 4.31 12.38
N ASP A 52 -10.55 4.52 12.28
CA ASP A 52 -11.40 3.89 11.24
C ASP A 52 -11.27 4.60 9.88
N GLU A 53 -10.94 5.89 9.90
CA GLU A 53 -10.74 6.72 8.70
C GLU A 53 -9.45 7.53 8.78
N PHE A 54 -8.73 7.61 7.66
CA PHE A 54 -7.50 8.39 7.53
C PHE A 54 -7.36 8.92 6.09
N PRO A 55 -6.78 10.11 5.85
CA PRO A 55 -6.61 10.65 4.50
C PRO A 55 -5.80 9.72 3.59
N MET A 56 -6.49 9.03 2.68
CA MET A 56 -5.89 8.08 1.75
C MET A 56 -6.58 8.19 0.40
N LEU A 57 -5.80 8.13 -0.69
CA LEU A 57 -6.32 8.09 -2.06
C LEU A 57 -5.87 6.81 -2.75
N MET A 58 -6.81 6.07 -3.33
CA MET A 58 -6.50 4.90 -4.17
C MET A 58 -6.23 5.32 -5.60
N VAL A 59 -5.17 4.79 -6.20
CA VAL A 59 -4.72 5.13 -7.55
C VAL A 59 -4.51 3.84 -8.35
N GLY A 60 -5.32 3.65 -9.39
CA GLY A 60 -5.11 2.60 -10.38
C GLY A 60 -4.08 3.07 -11.41
N ASN A 61 -2.88 2.50 -11.34
CA ASN A 61 -1.77 2.76 -12.25
C ASN A 61 -1.81 1.84 -13.47
N LYS A 62 -1.09 2.21 -14.54
CA LYS A 62 -1.02 1.52 -15.83
C LYS A 62 -2.35 1.49 -16.60
N SER A 63 -3.11 2.59 -16.53
CA SER A 63 -4.39 2.72 -17.25
C SER A 63 -4.24 2.63 -18.77
N ASP A 64 -3.04 2.80 -19.31
CA ASP A 64 -2.69 2.56 -20.71
C ASP A 64 -2.82 1.09 -21.13
N LEU A 65 -2.83 0.16 -20.18
CA LEU A 65 -2.96 -1.28 -20.41
C LEU A 65 -4.37 -1.81 -20.10
N ASP A 66 -5.40 -0.96 -20.15
CA ASP A 66 -6.77 -1.32 -19.76
C ASP A 66 -7.30 -2.54 -20.54
N ASP A 67 -6.89 -2.70 -21.80
CA ASP A 67 -7.22 -3.84 -22.66
C ASP A 67 -6.68 -5.19 -22.13
N GLN A 68 -5.75 -5.16 -21.16
CA GLN A 68 -5.16 -6.33 -20.51
C GLN A 68 -5.70 -6.56 -19.09
N ARG A 69 -6.75 -5.84 -18.68
CA ARG A 69 -7.44 -6.13 -17.41
C ARG A 69 -7.97 -7.56 -17.43
N THR A 70 -7.49 -8.35 -16.47
CA THR A 70 -7.96 -9.72 -16.18
C THR A 70 -8.90 -9.77 -14.99
#